data_AF-A0A6G9YPM3-F1
#
_entry.id   AF-A0A6G9YPM3-F1
#
_cell.length_a   1.000
_cell.length_b   1.000
_cell.length_c   1.000
_cell.angle_alpha   90.00
_cell.angle_beta   90.00
_cell.angle_gamma   90.00
#
_symmetry.space_group_name_H-M   'P 1'
#
loop_
_entity.id
_entity.type
_entity.pdbx_description
1 polymer ?
#
loop_
_entity_poly.entity_id
_entity_poly.type
_entity_poly.pdbx_seq_one_letter_code
_entity_poly.pdbx_strand_id
1 'polypeptide(L)'
;MHLMDDSSLTWDDGVLVTIDQRGLPHEVRELRLGTVDEIIDAIRALAIRGAPAIGIAGAFGVVIATRAHTAAGVVDVPRVRAEAERIADARPTAVNLAWAVRRVVERVAEGAEAVLAETLAMVAEDSRVNRAAATHAADLVLRLCPDRPLRVLTHCNTGRLATSAFGTAIGALRVLAERGAIEDVLVDETRPLLQGARLTAWELAEAGIPHRLTIDSAAAWAMATGQVDCVIVGADRITANGDVANKIGTYALALAARHHGIPFIVVAPESTRDTTMATGADIVVEQRAAAEVTGFGGVATAPANTRVFNPAFDVTPGELVTAVVTEHGIVYSNEDAPGDEIAGIAREMYARGWMPGTAGNISVRSGDHAVITGSGLSKGELTAADMVTVHVGDSTPVGSQRRKPSAETTIHTAVYRTRPAAAVVHIHPPYATTLFTLNGAPDAPTTLRVTDFELIKGLGAQDPALIDIPIFPNWPDVARIGADIERYLTENPTAPPVLGIAGHGITAWGDNLSQARDRAECLEALCELVARTGRRHAFATRNEILEIGLT
;
A
#
# COMPACT_ATOMS: atom_id res chain seq x y z
N MET A 1 -35.73 -5.73 1.73
CA MET A 1 -34.90 -6.69 2.49
C MET A 1 -33.63 -5.93 2.86
N HIS A 2 -33.58 -5.35 4.06
CA HIS A 2 -32.39 -4.65 4.56
C HIS A 2 -31.38 -5.69 4.99
N LEU A 3 -30.34 -5.89 4.18
CA LEU A 3 -29.10 -6.54 4.59
C LEU A 3 -27.95 -5.60 4.18
N MET A 4 -27.88 -4.45 4.87
CA MET A 4 -26.68 -3.62 4.93
C MET A 4 -25.95 -3.94 6.24
N ASP A 5 -25.78 -5.22 6.54
CA ASP A 5 -24.73 -5.63 7.46
C ASP A 5 -23.55 -6.07 6.60
N ASP A 6 -22.46 -5.30 6.63
CA ASP A 6 -21.26 -5.56 5.83
C ASP A 6 -20.56 -6.87 6.23
N SER A 7 -21.01 -7.50 7.33
CA SER A 7 -20.47 -8.76 7.86
C SER A 7 -21.03 -10.01 7.18
N SER A 8 -20.19 -11.01 6.98
CA SER A 8 -20.56 -12.38 6.56
C SER A 8 -20.60 -13.38 7.72
N LEU A 9 -20.15 -12.97 8.91
CA LEU A 9 -20.03 -13.77 10.12
C LEU A 9 -20.65 -12.98 11.28
N THR A 10 -21.78 -13.43 11.79
CA THR A 10 -22.48 -12.78 12.90
C THR A 10 -22.64 -13.73 14.07
N TRP A 11 -22.73 -13.18 15.28
CA TRP A 11 -22.94 -13.95 16.49
C TRP A 11 -24.36 -13.70 16.99
N ASP A 12 -25.17 -14.75 17.01
CA ASP A 12 -26.59 -14.67 17.36
C ASP A 12 -26.97 -15.83 18.27
N ASP A 13 -27.62 -15.54 19.40
CA ASP A 13 -28.06 -16.51 20.41
C ASP A 13 -27.02 -17.59 20.77
N GLY A 14 -25.74 -17.18 20.83
CA GLY A 14 -24.64 -18.06 21.20
C GLY A 14 -24.17 -19.05 20.12
N VAL A 15 -24.59 -18.86 18.87
CA VAL A 15 -24.11 -19.61 17.71
C VAL A 15 -23.48 -18.67 16.68
N LEU A 16 -22.58 -19.21 15.87
CA LEU A 16 -22.06 -18.51 14.68
C LEU A 16 -23.10 -18.61 13.56
N VAL A 17 -23.48 -17.47 12.99
CA VAL A 17 -24.38 -17.37 11.84
C VAL A 17 -23.60 -16.88 10.62
N THR A 18 -23.77 -17.57 9.49
CA THR A 18 -23.09 -17.25 8.22
C THR A 18 -23.86 -17.78 7.02
N ILE A 19 -23.43 -17.44 5.80
CA ILE A 19 -24.02 -17.95 4.57
C ILE A 19 -23.29 -19.22 4.13
N ASP A 20 -24.04 -20.25 3.76
CA ASP A 20 -23.47 -21.43 3.12
C ASP A 20 -22.99 -21.13 1.69
N GLN A 21 -21.69 -20.91 1.54
CA GLN A 21 -21.10 -20.58 0.25
C GLN A 21 -21.20 -21.71 -0.79
N ARG A 22 -21.60 -22.93 -0.41
CA ARG A 22 -21.83 -24.06 -1.34
C ARG A 22 -23.15 -23.92 -2.08
N GLY A 23 -24.15 -23.27 -1.47
CA GLY A 23 -25.46 -23.04 -2.07
C GLY A 23 -25.45 -21.93 -3.13
N LEU A 24 -24.52 -20.97 -3.00
CA LEU A 24 -24.40 -19.85 -3.93
C LEU A 24 -23.92 -20.29 -5.33
N PRO A 25 -24.45 -19.68 -6.40
CA PRO A 25 -25.37 -18.53 -6.43
C PRO A 25 -26.86 -18.91 -6.41
N HIS A 26 -27.20 -20.20 -6.35
CA HIS A 26 -28.57 -20.69 -6.54
C HIS A 26 -29.47 -20.47 -5.33
N GLU A 27 -28.91 -20.62 -4.13
CA GLU A 27 -29.64 -20.51 -2.87
C GLU A 27 -28.80 -19.78 -1.82
N VAL A 28 -29.40 -18.76 -1.20
CA VAL A 28 -28.84 -18.09 -0.01
C VAL A 28 -29.35 -18.86 1.21
N ARG A 29 -28.55 -19.81 1.70
CA ARG A 29 -28.85 -20.59 2.91
C ARG A 29 -28.06 -20.05 4.10
N GLU A 30 -28.75 -19.77 5.19
CA GLU A 30 -28.12 -19.47 6.47
C GLU A 30 -27.62 -20.76 7.15
N LEU A 31 -26.41 -20.72 7.69
CA LEU A 31 -25.84 -21.72 8.59
C LEU A 31 -25.81 -21.16 9.99
N ARG A 32 -26.29 -21.95 10.95
CA ARG A 32 -26.22 -21.68 12.39
C ARG A 32 -25.36 -22.79 13.01
N LEU A 33 -24.17 -22.43 13.48
CA LEU A 33 -23.15 -23.38 13.94
C LEU A 33 -22.97 -23.22 15.45
N GLY A 34 -23.39 -24.22 16.21
CA GLY A 34 -23.42 -24.20 17.68
C GLY A 34 -22.44 -25.15 18.35
N THR A 35 -21.69 -25.92 17.57
CA THR A 35 -20.69 -26.88 18.06
C THR A 35 -19.35 -26.73 17.35
N VAL A 36 -18.27 -27.18 17.99
CA VAL A 36 -16.92 -27.17 17.39
C VAL A 36 -16.86 -28.05 16.14
N ASP A 37 -17.53 -29.21 16.16
CA ASP A 37 -17.58 -30.13 15.02
C ASP A 37 -18.25 -29.49 13.80
N GLU A 38 -19.36 -28.77 14.00
CA GLU A 38 -20.04 -28.02 12.94
C GLU A 38 -19.16 -26.93 12.32
N ILE A 39 -18.36 -26.21 13.13
CA ILE A 39 -17.39 -25.21 12.64
C ILE A 39 -16.31 -25.89 11.78
N ILE A 40 -15.71 -26.97 12.28
CA ILE A 40 -14.67 -27.72 11.58
C ILE A 40 -15.20 -28.26 10.24
N ASP A 41 -16.40 -28.84 10.24
CA ASP A 41 -17.05 -29.38 9.05
C ASP A 41 -17.38 -28.29 8.04
N ALA A 42 -17.87 -27.13 8.50
CA ALA A 42 -18.15 -25.98 7.63
C ALA A 42 -16.87 -25.47 6.94
N ILE A 43 -15.74 -25.42 7.65
CA ILE A 43 -14.44 -25.01 7.09
C ILE A 43 -13.90 -26.06 6.11
N ARG A 44 -13.96 -27.35 6.45
CA ARG A 44 -13.45 -28.45 5.60
C ARG A 44 -14.27 -28.65 4.33
N ALA A 45 -15.60 -28.55 4.44
CA ALA A 45 -16.51 -28.68 3.31
C ALA A 45 -16.57 -27.41 2.45
N LEU A 46 -15.79 -26.37 2.78
CA LEU A 46 -15.80 -25.06 2.11
C LEU A 46 -17.15 -24.35 2.13
N ALA A 47 -17.95 -24.59 3.17
CA ALA A 47 -19.14 -23.79 3.46
C ALA A 47 -18.73 -22.39 3.95
N ILE A 48 -17.62 -22.29 4.68
CA ILE A 48 -16.91 -21.06 5.02
C ILE A 48 -15.53 -21.11 4.37
N ARG A 49 -15.16 -20.08 3.61
CA ARG A 49 -13.86 -20.00 2.94
C ARG A 49 -13.37 -18.56 2.83
N GLY A 50 -12.09 -18.41 2.49
CA GLY A 50 -11.37 -17.15 2.53
C GLY A 50 -10.58 -17.04 3.84
N ALA A 51 -9.32 -16.61 3.74
CA ALA A 51 -8.36 -16.76 4.83
C ALA A 51 -8.75 -16.00 6.11
N PRO A 52 -9.20 -14.73 6.06
CA PRO A 52 -9.72 -14.05 7.25
C PRO A 52 -11.03 -14.67 7.77
N ALA A 53 -11.95 -15.05 6.88
CA ALA A 53 -13.25 -15.61 7.26
C ALA A 53 -13.11 -16.90 8.08
N ILE A 54 -12.27 -17.85 7.64
CA ILE A 54 -12.05 -19.10 8.37
C ILE A 54 -11.35 -18.85 9.71
N GLY A 55 -10.47 -17.84 9.80
CA GLY A 55 -9.83 -17.46 11.06
C GLY A 55 -10.83 -17.00 12.11
N ILE A 56 -11.72 -16.08 11.72
CA ILE A 56 -12.77 -15.57 12.61
C ILE A 56 -13.80 -16.66 12.95
N ALA A 57 -14.17 -17.51 12.00
CA ALA A 57 -15.02 -18.68 12.28
C ALA A 57 -14.36 -19.63 13.30
N GLY A 58 -13.06 -19.85 13.19
CA GLY A 58 -12.29 -20.63 14.16
C GLY A 58 -12.28 -19.98 15.55
N ALA A 59 -12.13 -18.65 15.63
CA ALA A 59 -12.21 -17.91 16.88
C ALA A 59 -13.60 -18.04 17.56
N PHE A 60 -14.68 -17.96 16.79
CA PHE A 60 -16.02 -18.29 17.29
C PHE A 60 -16.14 -19.75 17.76
N GLY A 61 -15.49 -20.68 17.08
CA GLY A 61 -15.36 -22.07 17.54
C GLY A 61 -14.73 -22.18 18.94
N VAL A 62 -13.73 -21.34 19.26
CA VAL A 62 -13.13 -21.28 20.61
C VAL A 62 -14.11 -20.68 21.63
N VAL A 63 -14.96 -19.71 21.25
CA VAL A 63 -16.05 -19.24 22.11
C VAL A 63 -17.01 -20.38 22.45
N ILE A 64 -17.44 -21.15 21.45
CA ILE A 64 -18.33 -22.31 21.61
C ILE A 64 -17.68 -23.35 22.53
N ALA A 65 -16.42 -23.70 22.29
CA ALA A 65 -15.67 -24.64 23.13
C ALA A 65 -15.56 -24.16 24.58
N THR A 66 -15.28 -22.88 24.78
CA THR A 66 -15.15 -22.28 26.12
C THR A 66 -16.49 -22.36 26.87
N ARG A 67 -17.61 -22.06 26.21
CA ARG A 67 -18.94 -22.21 26.82
C ARG A 67 -19.25 -23.67 27.16
N ALA A 68 -18.99 -24.60 26.24
CA ALA A 68 -19.26 -26.03 26.42
C ALA A 68 -18.41 -26.67 27.53
N HIS A 69 -17.23 -26.11 27.83
CA HIS A 69 -16.30 -26.59 28.83
C HIS A 69 -16.19 -25.66 30.05
N THR A 70 -17.23 -24.87 30.31
CA THR A 70 -17.38 -24.11 31.56
C THR A 70 -18.40 -24.79 32.46
N ALA A 71 -18.00 -25.12 33.69
CA ALA A 71 -18.89 -25.69 34.70
C ALA A 71 -18.85 -24.84 35.98
N ALA A 72 -20.02 -24.45 36.50
CA ALA A 72 -20.14 -23.60 37.69
C ALA A 72 -19.29 -22.31 37.63
N GLY A 73 -19.14 -21.72 36.44
CA GLY A 73 -18.34 -20.51 36.21
C GLY A 73 -16.83 -20.74 36.09
N VAL A 74 -16.36 -22.00 36.13
CA VAL A 74 -14.94 -22.36 35.99
C VAL A 74 -14.72 -23.02 34.62
N VAL A 75 -13.76 -22.50 33.87
CA VAL A 75 -13.37 -23.01 32.55
C VAL A 75 -12.37 -24.16 32.69
N ASP A 76 -12.62 -25.29 32.02
CA ASP A 76 -11.62 -26.36 31.81
C ASP A 76 -10.65 -25.94 30.69
N VAL A 77 -9.68 -25.10 31.04
CA VAL A 77 -8.70 -24.53 30.10
C VAL A 77 -7.96 -25.60 29.29
N PRO A 78 -7.45 -26.71 29.87
CA PRO A 78 -6.82 -27.78 29.10
C PRO A 78 -7.73 -28.35 28.01
N ARG A 79 -9.02 -28.56 28.31
CA ARG A 79 -9.96 -29.11 27.34
C ARG A 79 -10.30 -28.13 26.23
N VAL A 80 -10.46 -26.84 26.55
CA VAL A 80 -10.66 -25.79 25.54
C VAL A 80 -9.44 -25.66 24.62
N ARG A 81 -8.22 -25.77 25.16
CA ARG A 81 -6.99 -25.76 24.36
C ARG A 81 -6.93 -26.94 23.37
N ALA A 82 -7.36 -28.13 23.79
CA ALA A 82 -7.45 -29.28 22.89
C ALA A 82 -8.46 -29.06 21.75
N GLU A 83 -9.63 -28.46 22.03
CA GLU A 83 -10.59 -28.09 20.97
C GLU A 83 -10.04 -26.99 20.04
N ALA A 84 -9.33 -26.01 20.58
CA ALA A 84 -8.67 -24.97 19.80
C ALA A 84 -7.63 -25.56 18.83
N GLU A 85 -6.83 -26.54 19.28
CA GLU A 85 -5.90 -27.28 18.40
C GLU A 85 -6.65 -28.02 17.28
N ARG A 86 -7.75 -28.70 17.60
CA ARG A 86 -8.60 -29.36 16.58
C ARG A 86 -9.13 -28.38 15.54
N ILE A 87 -9.54 -27.18 15.96
CA ILE A 87 -10.01 -26.11 15.07
C ILE A 87 -8.86 -25.62 14.18
N ALA A 88 -7.69 -25.34 14.76
CA ALA A 88 -6.52 -24.88 14.02
C ALA A 88 -6.07 -25.89 12.95
N ASP A 89 -6.18 -27.19 13.26
CA ASP A 89 -5.84 -28.30 12.37
C ASP A 89 -6.93 -28.65 11.35
N ALA A 90 -8.06 -27.92 11.33
CA ALA A 90 -9.13 -28.18 10.36
C ALA A 90 -8.63 -28.03 8.92
N ARG A 91 -7.74 -27.05 8.68
CA ARG A 91 -7.02 -26.81 7.41
C ARG A 91 -5.58 -26.31 7.69
N PRO A 92 -4.60 -27.20 7.86
CA PRO A 92 -3.25 -26.85 8.33
C PRO A 92 -2.47 -25.85 7.44
N THR A 93 -2.84 -25.73 6.16
CA THR A 93 -2.23 -24.77 5.23
C THR A 93 -2.75 -23.33 5.41
N ALA A 94 -3.85 -23.14 6.13
CA ALA A 94 -4.47 -21.84 6.39
C ALA A 94 -3.86 -21.15 7.63
N VAL A 95 -2.81 -20.36 7.43
CA VAL A 95 -2.09 -19.67 8.52
C VAL A 95 -3.00 -18.76 9.36
N ASN A 96 -3.96 -18.07 8.70
CA ASN A 96 -4.93 -17.20 9.37
C ASN A 96 -5.83 -17.94 10.37
N LEU A 97 -6.14 -19.21 10.12
CA LEU A 97 -6.93 -20.03 11.04
C LEU A 97 -6.19 -20.24 12.36
N ALA A 98 -4.97 -20.76 12.27
CA ALA A 98 -4.15 -20.99 13.46
C ALA A 98 -3.79 -19.67 14.17
N TRP A 99 -3.54 -18.58 13.43
CA TRP A 99 -3.28 -17.26 14.02
C TRP A 99 -4.48 -16.75 14.84
N ALA A 100 -5.68 -16.77 14.27
CA ALA A 100 -6.89 -16.28 14.92
C ALA A 100 -7.24 -17.09 16.18
N VAL A 101 -7.14 -18.42 16.08
CA VAL A 101 -7.34 -19.32 17.21
C VAL A 101 -6.34 -19.02 18.34
N ARG A 102 -5.05 -18.90 18.04
CA ARG A 102 -4.03 -18.58 19.06
C ARG A 102 -4.32 -17.26 19.77
N ARG A 103 -4.77 -16.23 19.03
CA ARG A 103 -5.09 -14.92 19.61
C ARG A 103 -6.18 -15.01 20.68
N VAL A 104 -7.27 -15.73 20.42
CA VAL A 104 -8.38 -15.82 21.36
C VAL A 104 -8.17 -16.85 22.47
N VAL A 105 -7.30 -17.85 22.26
CA VAL A 105 -6.92 -18.84 23.28
C VAL A 105 -6.29 -18.18 24.52
N GLU A 106 -5.59 -17.06 24.35
CA GLU A 106 -5.01 -16.30 25.48
C GLU A 106 -6.07 -15.73 26.43
N ARG A 107 -7.32 -15.57 25.96
CA ARG A 107 -8.45 -15.07 26.75
C ARG A 107 -9.28 -16.16 27.42
N VAL A 108 -9.01 -17.44 27.14
CA VAL A 108 -9.85 -18.57 27.61
C VAL A 108 -9.96 -18.65 29.13
N ALA A 109 -8.88 -18.34 29.86
CA ALA A 109 -8.88 -18.35 31.32
C ALA A 109 -9.82 -17.29 31.94
N GLU A 110 -10.17 -16.25 31.17
CA GLU A 110 -11.06 -15.16 31.58
C GLU A 110 -12.54 -15.50 31.32
N GLY A 111 -12.84 -16.63 30.66
CA GLY A 111 -14.20 -17.09 30.39
C GLY A 111 -14.69 -16.77 28.97
N ALA A 112 -15.81 -17.41 28.60
CA ALA A 112 -16.35 -17.34 27.25
C ALA A 112 -16.69 -15.92 26.76
N GLU A 113 -17.14 -15.04 27.66
CA GLU A 113 -17.46 -13.66 27.30
C GLU A 113 -16.22 -12.83 26.95
N ALA A 114 -15.07 -13.11 27.59
CA ALA A 114 -13.80 -12.47 27.23
C ALA A 114 -13.30 -12.95 25.86
N VAL A 115 -13.42 -14.25 25.59
CA VAL A 115 -13.11 -14.84 24.27
C VAL A 115 -14.03 -14.27 23.19
N LEU A 116 -15.33 -14.12 23.49
CA LEU A 116 -16.30 -13.52 22.56
C LEU A 116 -15.98 -12.06 22.29
N ALA A 117 -15.68 -11.28 23.33
CA ALA A 117 -15.30 -9.88 23.17
C ALA A 117 -14.06 -9.70 22.28
N GLU A 118 -13.03 -10.53 22.46
CA GLU A 118 -11.85 -10.53 21.59
C GLU A 118 -12.22 -10.95 20.15
N THR A 119 -13.07 -11.97 19.99
CA THR A 119 -13.52 -12.43 18.67
C THR A 119 -14.31 -11.35 17.91
N LEU A 120 -15.22 -10.64 18.60
CA LEU A 120 -15.96 -9.52 18.02
C LEU A 120 -15.04 -8.33 17.72
N ALA A 121 -14.03 -8.08 18.56
CA ALA A 121 -13.01 -7.08 18.28
C ALA A 121 -12.22 -7.42 17.00
N MET A 122 -11.91 -8.71 16.76
CA MET A 122 -11.28 -9.17 15.52
C MET A 122 -12.16 -8.95 14.28
N VAL A 123 -13.48 -9.16 14.38
CA VAL A 123 -14.43 -8.85 13.29
C VAL A 123 -14.42 -7.35 12.97
N ALA A 124 -14.49 -6.50 14.00
CA ALA A 124 -14.45 -5.05 13.82
C ALA A 124 -13.10 -4.58 13.25
N GLU A 125 -12.00 -5.18 13.70
CA GLU A 125 -10.65 -4.92 13.21
C GLU A 125 -10.50 -5.29 11.74
N ASP A 126 -10.93 -6.49 11.34
CA ASP A 126 -10.89 -6.95 9.95
C ASP A 126 -11.71 -6.04 9.02
N SER A 127 -12.89 -5.60 9.45
CA SER A 127 -13.70 -4.61 8.71
C SER A 127 -12.94 -3.29 8.48
N ARG A 128 -12.33 -2.73 9.54
CA ARG A 128 -11.56 -1.48 9.46
C ARG A 128 -10.33 -1.62 8.56
N VAL A 129 -9.60 -2.71 8.73
CA VAL A 129 -8.38 -3.03 7.97
C VAL A 129 -8.70 -3.20 6.48
N ASN A 130 -9.71 -4.01 6.16
CA ASN A 130 -10.12 -4.26 4.78
C ASN A 130 -10.60 -2.98 4.10
N ARG A 131 -11.38 -2.14 4.79
CA ARG A 131 -11.82 -0.85 4.27
C ARG A 131 -10.65 0.11 4.02
N ALA A 132 -9.67 0.17 4.91
CA ALA A 132 -8.48 1.00 4.74
C ALA A 132 -7.66 0.54 3.52
N ALA A 133 -7.35 -0.76 3.42
CA ALA A 133 -6.61 -1.34 2.29
C ALA A 133 -7.33 -1.10 0.96
N ALA A 134 -8.64 -1.33 0.92
CA ALA A 134 -9.49 -1.07 -0.24
C ALA A 134 -9.49 0.41 -0.65
N THR A 135 -9.53 1.33 0.32
CA THR A 135 -9.51 2.77 0.05
C THR A 135 -8.17 3.19 -0.54
N HIS A 136 -7.05 2.74 0.04
CA HIS A 136 -5.72 3.02 -0.49
C HIS A 136 -5.52 2.43 -1.89
N ALA A 137 -6.06 1.24 -2.16
CA ALA A 137 -6.00 0.62 -3.47
C ALA A 137 -6.81 1.41 -4.50
N ALA A 138 -8.02 1.85 -4.15
CA ALA A 138 -8.82 2.71 -5.01
C ALA A 138 -8.12 4.05 -5.30
N ASP A 139 -7.49 4.67 -4.30
CA ASP A 139 -6.70 5.89 -4.50
C ASP A 139 -5.52 5.67 -5.45
N LEU A 140 -4.84 4.53 -5.35
CA LEU A 140 -3.76 4.16 -6.26
C LEU A 140 -4.28 3.94 -7.69
N VAL A 141 -5.35 3.16 -7.86
CA VAL A 141 -5.97 2.88 -9.16
C VAL A 141 -6.31 4.18 -9.89
N LEU A 142 -6.93 5.14 -9.20
CA LEU A 142 -7.28 6.44 -9.78
C LEU A 142 -6.06 7.29 -10.17
N ARG A 143 -4.90 7.09 -9.54
CA ARG A 143 -3.65 7.75 -9.94
C ARG A 143 -2.99 7.08 -11.15
N LEU A 144 -3.05 5.75 -11.23
CA LEU A 144 -2.36 4.98 -12.27
C LEU A 144 -3.15 4.87 -13.58
N CYS A 145 -4.47 4.93 -13.50
CA CYS A 145 -5.35 4.67 -14.63
C CYS A 145 -5.84 5.97 -15.30
N PRO A 146 -6.34 5.91 -16.55
CA PRO A 146 -6.90 7.07 -17.23
C PRO A 146 -8.07 7.71 -16.47
N ASP A 147 -8.19 9.03 -16.59
CA ASP A 147 -9.29 9.81 -16.00
C ASP A 147 -10.61 9.62 -16.76
N ARG A 148 -11.19 8.43 -16.60
CA ARG A 148 -12.54 8.03 -17.06
C ARG A 148 -13.02 6.82 -16.24
N PRO A 149 -14.32 6.46 -16.31
CA PRO A 149 -14.79 5.19 -15.79
C PRO A 149 -13.96 4.01 -16.30
N LEU A 150 -13.57 3.13 -15.38
CA LEU A 150 -12.57 2.09 -15.58
C LEU A 150 -13.20 0.73 -15.84
N ARG A 151 -12.53 -0.06 -16.66
CA ARG A 151 -12.84 -1.47 -16.90
C ARG A 151 -11.84 -2.30 -16.11
N VAL A 152 -12.29 -2.91 -15.02
CA VAL A 152 -11.40 -3.57 -14.06
C VAL A 152 -11.54 -5.08 -14.18
N LEU A 153 -10.41 -5.80 -14.21
CA LEU A 153 -10.44 -7.26 -14.14
C LEU A 153 -10.13 -7.73 -12.71
N THR A 154 -10.88 -8.72 -12.23
CA THR A 154 -10.60 -9.38 -10.94
C THR A 154 -10.70 -10.89 -11.04
N HIS A 155 -10.10 -11.58 -10.07
CA HIS A 155 -9.95 -13.03 -10.05
C HIS A 155 -10.24 -13.61 -8.67
N CYS A 156 -10.80 -14.82 -8.61
CA CYS A 156 -11.29 -15.47 -7.40
C CYS A 156 -12.42 -14.67 -6.72
N ASN A 157 -12.57 -14.85 -5.40
CA ASN A 157 -13.48 -14.09 -4.54
C ASN A 157 -12.71 -13.56 -3.33
N THR A 158 -12.81 -12.24 -3.14
CA THR A 158 -12.07 -11.45 -2.15
C THR A 158 -12.98 -10.44 -1.46
N GLY A 159 -14.29 -10.71 -1.50
CA GLY A 159 -15.34 -9.86 -0.95
C GLY A 159 -15.61 -10.20 0.51
N ARG A 160 -16.76 -9.75 1.01
CA ARG A 160 -17.15 -10.00 2.41
C ARG A 160 -17.29 -11.50 2.69
N LEU A 161 -17.57 -12.32 1.68
CA LEU A 161 -17.66 -13.77 1.84
C LEU A 161 -16.29 -14.44 2.06
N ALA A 162 -15.21 -13.81 1.61
CA ALA A 162 -13.85 -14.31 1.79
C ALA A 162 -13.15 -13.70 3.03
N THR A 163 -13.69 -12.60 3.56
CA THR A 163 -13.26 -11.95 4.80
C THR A 163 -14.34 -12.08 5.87
N SER A 164 -14.26 -11.34 6.99
CA SER A 164 -15.44 -11.19 7.86
C SER A 164 -16.33 -10.04 7.43
N ALA A 165 -15.77 -9.02 6.80
CA ALA A 165 -16.51 -7.86 6.32
C ALA A 165 -15.80 -7.15 5.16
N PHE A 166 -16.58 -6.44 4.35
CA PHE A 166 -16.18 -5.53 3.26
C PHE A 166 -15.43 -6.18 2.08
N GLY A 167 -14.32 -6.87 2.34
CA GLY A 167 -13.44 -7.50 1.36
C GLY A 167 -12.19 -6.68 1.04
N THR A 168 -11.24 -7.29 0.33
CA THR A 168 -9.99 -6.66 -0.11
C THR A 168 -10.11 -6.13 -1.53
N ALA A 169 -9.87 -6.94 -2.56
CA ALA A 169 -9.95 -6.50 -3.96
C ALA A 169 -11.39 -6.12 -4.35
N ILE A 170 -12.39 -6.93 -3.97
CA ILE A 170 -13.80 -6.56 -4.14
C ILE A 170 -14.17 -5.34 -3.27
N GLY A 171 -13.54 -5.18 -2.10
CA GLY A 171 -13.66 -3.95 -1.30
C GLY A 171 -13.19 -2.72 -2.08
N ALA A 172 -12.04 -2.82 -2.77
CA ALA A 172 -11.53 -1.75 -3.62
C ALA A 172 -12.47 -1.45 -4.79
N LEU A 173 -13.08 -2.47 -5.40
CA LEU A 173 -14.12 -2.31 -6.42
C LEU A 173 -15.35 -1.58 -5.88
N ARG A 174 -15.78 -1.88 -4.65
CA ARG A 174 -16.88 -1.16 -3.97
C ARG A 174 -16.54 0.31 -3.80
N VAL A 175 -15.35 0.63 -3.28
CA VAL A 175 -14.89 2.03 -3.12
C VAL A 175 -14.81 2.76 -4.46
N LEU A 176 -14.31 2.11 -5.52
CA LEU A 176 -14.27 2.70 -6.87
C LEU A 176 -15.69 2.93 -7.43
N ALA A 177 -16.61 1.99 -7.21
CA ALA A 177 -18.00 2.12 -7.65
C ALA A 177 -18.73 3.24 -6.90
N GLU A 178 -18.54 3.37 -5.58
CA GLU A 178 -19.06 4.48 -4.76
C GLU A 178 -18.59 5.85 -5.28
N ARG A 179 -17.39 5.91 -5.86
CA ARG A 179 -16.80 7.11 -6.48
C ARG A 179 -17.23 7.33 -7.94
N GLY A 180 -18.07 6.46 -8.51
CA GLY A 180 -18.48 6.53 -9.91
C GLY A 180 -17.36 6.22 -10.91
N ALA A 181 -16.29 5.54 -10.47
CA ALA A 181 -15.09 5.28 -11.27
C ALA A 181 -15.11 3.94 -12.01
N ILE A 182 -16.17 3.13 -11.89
CA ILE A 182 -16.30 1.82 -12.56
C ILE A 182 -17.23 1.93 -13.76
N GLU A 183 -16.74 1.56 -14.94
CA GLU A 183 -17.55 1.29 -16.13
C GLU A 183 -18.08 -0.15 -16.10
N ASP A 184 -17.19 -1.11 -15.88
CA ASP A 184 -17.48 -2.55 -15.89
C ASP A 184 -16.41 -3.32 -15.10
N VAL A 185 -16.83 -4.37 -14.39
CA VAL A 185 -15.91 -5.33 -13.78
C VAL A 185 -15.94 -6.66 -14.56
N LEU A 186 -14.83 -7.01 -15.18
CA LEU A 186 -14.63 -8.31 -15.79
C LEU A 186 -14.19 -9.33 -14.72
N VAL A 187 -15.06 -10.30 -14.45
CA VAL A 187 -14.84 -11.33 -13.43
C VAL A 187 -14.39 -12.61 -14.12
N ASP A 188 -13.22 -13.12 -13.76
CA ASP A 188 -12.81 -14.46 -14.16
C ASP A 188 -13.64 -15.53 -13.44
N GLU A 189 -14.05 -16.59 -14.13
CA GLU A 189 -14.84 -17.66 -13.52
C GLU A 189 -14.11 -18.34 -12.36
N THR A 190 -12.78 -18.44 -12.44
CA THR A 190 -11.87 -19.02 -11.46
C THR A 190 -12.05 -20.54 -11.30
N ARG A 191 -11.68 -21.31 -12.32
CA ARG A 191 -11.66 -22.78 -12.21
C ARG A 191 -10.63 -23.26 -11.17
N PRO A 192 -10.84 -24.45 -10.57
CA PRO A 192 -11.96 -25.35 -10.80
C PRO A 192 -13.23 -25.06 -9.97
N LEU A 193 -13.11 -24.32 -8.86
CA LEU A 193 -14.21 -24.17 -7.88
C LEU A 193 -15.21 -23.06 -8.22
N LEU A 194 -14.92 -22.30 -9.28
CA LEU A 194 -15.76 -21.26 -9.84
C LEU A 194 -16.07 -20.13 -8.84
N GLN A 195 -15.08 -19.70 -8.05
CA GLN A 195 -15.28 -18.65 -7.04
C GLN A 195 -15.73 -17.34 -7.65
N GLY A 196 -15.13 -16.92 -8.76
CA GLY A 196 -15.52 -15.68 -9.41
C GLY A 196 -16.93 -15.75 -9.99
N ALA A 197 -17.24 -16.85 -10.68
CA ALA A 197 -18.58 -17.05 -11.25
C ALA A 197 -19.69 -17.19 -10.18
N ARG A 198 -19.41 -17.86 -9.06
CA ARG A 198 -20.43 -18.19 -8.05
C ARG A 198 -20.57 -17.15 -6.96
N LEU A 199 -19.48 -16.53 -6.54
CA LEU A 199 -19.47 -15.61 -5.40
C LEU A 199 -19.20 -14.18 -5.79
N THR A 200 -18.16 -13.93 -6.58
CA THR A 200 -17.82 -12.55 -6.95
C THR A 200 -18.92 -11.93 -7.79
N ALA A 201 -19.39 -12.62 -8.82
CA ALA A 201 -20.54 -12.16 -9.59
C ALA A 201 -21.79 -11.96 -8.71
N TRP A 202 -22.01 -12.84 -7.73
CA TRP A 202 -23.13 -12.71 -6.78
C TRP A 202 -22.99 -11.47 -5.88
N GLU A 203 -21.81 -11.22 -5.30
CA GLU A 203 -21.55 -10.05 -4.44
C GLU A 203 -21.59 -8.73 -5.23
N LEU A 204 -21.09 -8.72 -6.47
CA LEU A 204 -21.16 -7.53 -7.33
C LEU A 204 -22.61 -7.25 -7.77
N ALA A 205 -23.40 -8.29 -8.05
CA ALA A 205 -24.83 -8.15 -8.34
C ALA A 205 -25.60 -7.61 -7.12
N GLU A 206 -25.32 -8.14 -5.92
CA GLU A 206 -25.90 -7.66 -4.66
C GLU A 206 -25.57 -6.17 -4.43
N ALA A 207 -24.33 -5.76 -4.72
CA ALA A 207 -23.86 -4.39 -4.56
C ALA A 207 -24.28 -3.44 -5.72
N GLY A 208 -24.93 -3.94 -6.77
CA GLY A 208 -25.31 -3.13 -7.93
C GLY A 208 -24.12 -2.63 -8.77
N ILE A 209 -22.97 -3.29 -8.68
CA ILE A 209 -21.76 -2.93 -9.44
C ILE A 209 -21.85 -3.55 -10.85
N PRO A 210 -21.73 -2.77 -11.94
CA PRO A 210 -21.71 -3.30 -13.30
C PRO A 210 -20.61 -4.34 -13.47
N HIS A 211 -20.96 -5.53 -13.94
CA HIS A 211 -20.00 -6.61 -14.13
C HIS A 211 -20.44 -7.59 -15.21
N ARG A 212 -19.47 -8.33 -15.73
CA ARG A 212 -19.67 -9.46 -16.64
C ARG A 212 -18.67 -10.57 -16.35
N LEU A 213 -19.08 -11.80 -16.64
CA LEU A 213 -18.28 -13.00 -16.39
C LEU A 213 -17.47 -13.39 -17.64
N THR A 214 -16.24 -13.86 -17.44
CA THR A 214 -15.40 -14.46 -18.48
C THR A 214 -14.80 -15.78 -18.01
N ILE A 215 -14.46 -16.64 -18.97
CA ILE A 215 -13.60 -17.79 -18.68
C ILE A 215 -12.16 -17.33 -18.46
N ASP A 216 -11.41 -18.04 -17.61
CA ASP A 216 -10.04 -17.66 -17.22
C ASP A 216 -9.12 -17.49 -18.45
N SER A 217 -9.25 -18.38 -19.44
CA SER A 217 -8.43 -18.36 -20.67
C SER A 217 -8.69 -17.18 -21.61
N ALA A 218 -9.78 -16.43 -21.43
CA ALA A 218 -10.11 -15.27 -22.24
C ALA A 218 -9.61 -13.95 -21.63
N ALA A 219 -9.09 -13.96 -20.41
CA ALA A 219 -8.61 -12.76 -19.73
C ALA A 219 -7.49 -12.04 -20.51
N ALA A 220 -6.51 -12.78 -21.01
CA ALA A 220 -5.42 -12.21 -21.83
C ALA A 220 -5.95 -11.59 -23.14
N TRP A 221 -6.97 -12.21 -23.76
CA TRP A 221 -7.61 -11.64 -24.95
C TRP A 221 -8.41 -10.36 -24.62
N ALA A 222 -9.07 -10.32 -23.47
CA ALA A 222 -9.75 -9.12 -22.99
C ALA A 222 -8.75 -7.96 -22.79
N MET A 223 -7.58 -8.23 -22.22
CA MET A 223 -6.48 -7.25 -22.12
C MET A 223 -6.00 -6.81 -23.51
N ALA A 224 -5.73 -7.74 -24.41
CA ALA A 224 -5.24 -7.46 -25.77
C ALA A 224 -6.22 -6.63 -26.63
N THR A 225 -7.52 -6.76 -26.36
CA THR A 225 -8.59 -6.02 -27.05
C THR A 225 -9.00 -4.74 -26.31
N GLY A 226 -8.22 -4.34 -25.30
CA GLY A 226 -8.42 -3.09 -24.57
C GLY A 226 -9.70 -3.08 -23.76
N GLN A 227 -10.14 -4.22 -23.22
CA GLN A 227 -11.32 -4.36 -22.36
C GLN A 227 -10.99 -4.26 -20.86
N VAL A 228 -9.72 -4.01 -20.52
CA VAL A 228 -9.20 -3.99 -19.15
C VAL A 228 -8.22 -2.81 -19.03
N ASP A 229 -8.43 -1.98 -18.02
CA ASP A 229 -7.60 -0.81 -17.69
C ASP A 229 -6.66 -1.09 -16.51
N CYS A 230 -7.07 -1.95 -15.58
CA CYS A 230 -6.25 -2.47 -14.51
C CYS A 230 -6.75 -3.83 -14.02
N VAL A 231 -5.87 -4.57 -13.34
CA VAL A 231 -6.18 -5.83 -12.67
C VAL A 231 -6.08 -5.61 -11.16
N ILE A 232 -7.10 -6.02 -10.42
CA ILE A 232 -7.11 -5.96 -8.94
C ILE A 232 -7.42 -7.36 -8.40
N VAL A 233 -6.51 -7.92 -7.59
CA VAL A 233 -6.63 -9.26 -7.00
C VAL A 233 -6.35 -9.23 -5.50
N GLY A 234 -6.72 -10.30 -4.81
CA GLY A 234 -6.32 -10.54 -3.41
C GLY A 234 -4.99 -11.27 -3.32
N ALA A 235 -4.67 -11.75 -2.11
CA ALA A 235 -3.56 -12.65 -1.87
C ALA A 235 -3.88 -13.64 -0.74
N ASP A 236 -3.26 -14.81 -0.78
CA ASP A 236 -3.22 -15.78 0.33
C ASP A 236 -1.94 -15.63 1.15
N ARG A 237 -0.82 -15.24 0.52
CA ARG A 237 0.44 -14.92 1.18
C ARG A 237 1.29 -14.00 0.31
N ILE A 238 1.99 -13.06 0.94
CA ILE A 238 2.94 -12.15 0.27
C ILE A 238 4.30 -12.23 0.96
N THR A 239 5.37 -12.50 0.23
CA THR A 239 6.73 -12.62 0.77
C THR A 239 7.43 -11.25 0.86
N ALA A 240 8.61 -11.22 1.49
CA ALA A 240 9.38 -9.99 1.70
C ALA A 240 9.76 -9.27 0.39
N ASN A 241 10.06 -10.01 -0.67
CA ASN A 241 10.39 -9.48 -1.99
C ASN A 241 9.17 -9.15 -2.88
N GLY A 242 7.95 -9.28 -2.35
CA GLY A 242 6.72 -8.98 -3.07
C GLY A 242 6.17 -10.13 -3.91
N ASP A 243 6.73 -11.35 -3.85
CA ASP A 243 6.10 -12.51 -4.49
C ASP A 243 4.76 -12.81 -3.81
N VAL A 244 3.75 -13.08 -4.63
CA VAL A 244 2.36 -13.24 -4.18
C VAL A 244 1.87 -14.63 -4.49
N ALA A 245 1.60 -15.42 -3.46
CA ALA A 245 0.79 -16.62 -3.61
C ALA A 245 -0.69 -16.25 -3.55
N ASN A 246 -1.43 -16.63 -4.60
CA ASN A 246 -2.86 -16.41 -4.69
C ASN A 246 -3.50 -17.54 -5.52
N LYS A 247 -4.84 -17.51 -5.68
CA LYS A 247 -5.60 -18.49 -6.45
C LYS A 247 -4.97 -18.77 -7.82
N ILE A 248 -4.88 -20.06 -8.18
CA ILE A 248 -4.41 -20.51 -9.49
C ILE A 248 -5.09 -19.74 -10.62
N GLY A 249 -4.30 -19.17 -11.53
CA GLY A 249 -4.73 -18.22 -12.56
C GLY A 249 -4.14 -16.82 -12.34
N THR A 250 -3.81 -16.45 -11.11
CA THR A 250 -3.26 -15.12 -10.78
C THR A 250 -1.95 -14.84 -11.49
N TYR A 251 -1.02 -15.81 -11.51
CA TYR A 251 0.24 -15.67 -12.22
C TYR A 251 0.05 -15.45 -13.73
N ALA A 252 -0.88 -16.18 -14.34
CA ALA A 252 -1.19 -16.02 -15.77
C ALA A 252 -1.74 -14.63 -16.09
N LEU A 253 -2.58 -14.08 -15.21
CA LEU A 253 -3.08 -12.72 -15.33
C LEU A 253 -1.96 -11.69 -15.21
N ALA A 254 -1.05 -11.84 -14.25
CA ALA A 254 0.06 -10.92 -14.06
C ALA A 254 1.02 -10.90 -15.27
N LEU A 255 1.30 -12.06 -15.86
CA LEU A 255 2.05 -12.16 -17.13
C LEU A 255 1.36 -11.39 -18.27
N ALA A 256 0.05 -11.60 -18.45
CA ALA A 256 -0.72 -10.93 -19.49
C ALA A 256 -0.79 -9.42 -19.26
N ALA A 257 -1.04 -8.99 -18.02
CA ALA A 257 -1.09 -7.59 -17.63
C ALA A 257 0.25 -6.89 -17.91
N ARG A 258 1.36 -7.51 -17.51
CA ARG A 258 2.72 -7.00 -17.79
C ARG A 258 2.98 -6.87 -19.28
N HIS A 259 2.60 -7.86 -20.08
CA HIS A 259 2.76 -7.83 -21.54
C HIS A 259 1.99 -6.67 -22.19
N HIS A 260 0.81 -6.33 -21.67
CA HIS A 260 -0.05 -5.28 -22.20
C HIS A 260 0.13 -3.91 -21.51
N GLY A 261 1.08 -3.78 -20.58
CA GLY A 261 1.30 -2.53 -19.84
C GLY A 261 0.13 -2.13 -18.94
N ILE A 262 -0.63 -3.11 -18.45
CA ILE A 262 -1.79 -2.92 -17.57
C ILE A 262 -1.33 -3.03 -16.11
N PRO A 263 -1.66 -2.07 -15.23
CA PRO A 263 -1.34 -2.15 -13.81
C PRO A 263 -1.95 -3.41 -13.16
N PHE A 264 -1.13 -4.12 -12.39
CA PHE A 264 -1.51 -5.31 -11.63
C PHE A 264 -1.39 -5.05 -10.13
N ILE A 265 -2.52 -4.90 -9.45
CA ILE A 265 -2.58 -4.43 -8.07
C ILE A 265 -3.08 -5.57 -7.17
N VAL A 266 -2.30 -5.85 -6.13
CA VAL A 266 -2.65 -6.83 -5.09
C VAL A 266 -3.15 -6.07 -3.87
N VAL A 267 -4.33 -6.43 -3.37
CA VAL A 267 -4.94 -5.84 -2.17
C VAL A 267 -5.08 -6.92 -1.10
N ALA A 268 -4.38 -6.76 0.01
CA ALA A 268 -4.42 -7.68 1.12
C ALA A 268 -4.05 -6.97 2.43
N PRO A 269 -4.54 -7.43 3.59
CA PRO A 269 -4.13 -6.86 4.87
C PRO A 269 -2.66 -7.18 5.18
N GLU A 270 -2.03 -6.36 6.04
CA GLU A 270 -0.64 -6.55 6.49
C GLU A 270 -0.42 -7.93 7.10
N SER A 271 -1.44 -8.50 7.76
CA SER A 271 -1.42 -9.86 8.31
C SER A 271 -1.26 -10.98 7.26
N THR A 272 -1.42 -10.68 5.97
CA THR A 272 -1.17 -11.60 4.85
C THR A 272 0.29 -11.58 4.40
N ARG A 273 1.08 -10.61 4.86
CA ARG A 273 2.52 -10.54 4.57
C ARG A 273 3.31 -11.43 5.51
N ASP A 274 4.11 -12.29 4.93
CA ASP A 274 5.10 -13.10 5.60
C ASP A 274 6.49 -12.51 5.30
N THR A 275 6.88 -11.51 6.10
CA THR A 275 8.18 -10.84 5.99
C THR A 275 9.35 -11.73 6.39
N THR A 276 9.08 -12.90 6.98
CA THR A 276 10.12 -13.89 7.32
C THR A 276 10.51 -14.76 6.13
N MET A 277 9.62 -14.86 5.13
CA MET A 277 9.87 -15.59 3.89
C MET A 277 10.46 -14.65 2.84
N ALA A 278 11.71 -14.93 2.43
CA ALA A 278 12.44 -14.04 1.52
C ALA A 278 11.86 -14.02 0.09
N THR A 279 11.46 -15.19 -0.42
CA THR A 279 10.96 -15.36 -1.79
C THR A 279 9.83 -16.37 -1.85
N GLY A 280 9.03 -16.34 -2.91
CA GLY A 280 7.93 -17.27 -3.13
C GLY A 280 8.35 -18.71 -3.46
N ALA A 281 9.65 -18.98 -3.65
CA ALA A 281 10.16 -20.32 -3.96
C ALA A 281 9.89 -21.36 -2.85
N ASP A 282 9.79 -20.91 -1.60
CA ASP A 282 9.54 -21.76 -0.43
C ASP A 282 8.04 -21.99 -0.15
N ILE A 283 7.16 -21.40 -0.97
CA ILE A 283 5.72 -21.56 -0.81
C ILE A 283 5.30 -22.94 -1.30
N VAL A 284 4.85 -23.79 -0.37
CA VAL A 284 4.26 -25.09 -0.70
C VAL A 284 2.86 -24.89 -1.27
N VAL A 285 2.71 -25.13 -2.56
CA VAL A 285 1.42 -25.05 -3.26
C VAL A 285 0.56 -26.27 -2.97
N GLU A 286 -0.62 -26.05 -2.38
CA GLU A 286 -1.62 -27.09 -2.11
C GLU A 286 -2.07 -27.77 -3.41
N GLN A 287 -1.96 -29.11 -3.48
CA GLN A 287 -2.51 -29.93 -4.55
C GLN A 287 -3.84 -30.52 -4.10
N ARG A 288 -4.90 -30.33 -4.89
CA ARG A 288 -6.26 -30.76 -4.54
C ARG A 288 -6.72 -31.97 -5.33
N ALA A 289 -7.84 -32.54 -4.90
CA ALA A 289 -8.39 -33.76 -5.48
C ALA A 289 -8.74 -33.58 -6.97
N ALA A 290 -8.49 -34.63 -7.77
CA ALA A 290 -8.77 -34.65 -9.21
C ALA A 290 -10.24 -34.37 -9.54
N ALA A 291 -11.16 -34.76 -8.66
CA ALA A 291 -12.60 -34.64 -8.84
C ALA A 291 -13.09 -33.20 -9.08
N GLU A 292 -12.36 -32.18 -8.57
CA GLU A 292 -12.69 -30.76 -8.80
C GLU A 292 -12.49 -30.34 -10.26
N VAL A 293 -11.53 -30.97 -10.94
CA VAL A 293 -11.23 -30.70 -12.35
C VAL A 293 -12.06 -31.60 -13.25
N THR A 294 -12.14 -32.90 -12.94
CA THR A 294 -12.85 -33.89 -13.76
C THR A 294 -14.37 -33.85 -13.64
N GLY A 295 -14.91 -32.98 -12.79
CA GLY A 295 -16.34 -32.79 -12.64
C GLY A 295 -16.69 -31.48 -11.95
N PHE A 296 -17.96 -31.10 -12.07
CA PHE A 296 -18.52 -29.95 -11.39
C PHE A 296 -19.99 -30.22 -11.05
N GLY A 297 -20.43 -29.84 -9.84
CA GLY A 297 -21.81 -30.03 -9.41
C GLY A 297 -22.29 -31.49 -9.41
N GLY A 298 -21.39 -32.45 -9.16
CA GLY A 298 -21.69 -33.89 -9.20
C GLY A 298 -21.74 -34.49 -10.62
N VAL A 299 -21.49 -33.69 -11.65
CA VAL A 299 -21.48 -34.15 -13.05
C VAL A 299 -20.03 -34.28 -13.54
N ALA A 300 -19.68 -35.43 -14.11
CA ALA A 300 -18.37 -35.64 -14.70
C ALA A 300 -18.21 -34.85 -16.00
N THR A 301 -17.09 -34.16 -16.15
CA THR A 301 -16.71 -33.34 -17.31
C THR A 301 -15.45 -33.87 -18.00
N ALA A 302 -14.83 -34.92 -17.46
CA ALA A 302 -13.72 -35.65 -18.06
C ALA A 302 -13.94 -37.17 -17.96
N PRO A 303 -13.27 -37.99 -18.80
CA PRO A 303 -13.31 -39.44 -18.68
C PRO A 303 -12.88 -39.94 -17.29
N ALA A 304 -13.45 -41.06 -16.86
CA ALA A 304 -13.08 -41.68 -15.58
C ALA A 304 -11.58 -42.01 -15.51
N ASN A 305 -11.01 -41.87 -14.31
CA ASN A 305 -9.58 -42.10 -14.01
C ASN A 305 -8.59 -41.18 -14.76
N THR A 306 -9.05 -40.07 -15.34
CA THR A 306 -8.16 -39.05 -15.90
C THR A 306 -7.24 -38.52 -14.81
N ARG A 307 -5.92 -38.60 -15.04
CA ARG A 307 -4.93 -38.00 -14.13
C ARG A 307 -4.98 -36.48 -14.24
N VAL A 308 -4.89 -35.80 -13.11
CA VAL A 308 -5.07 -34.35 -13.02
C VAL A 308 -3.87 -33.70 -12.33
N PHE A 309 -3.51 -32.52 -12.82
CA PHE A 309 -2.67 -31.56 -12.11
C PHE A 309 -3.58 -30.44 -11.61
N ASN A 310 -3.75 -30.30 -10.28
CA ASN A 310 -4.71 -29.37 -9.66
C ASN A 310 -4.05 -28.58 -8.51
N PRO A 311 -3.09 -27.70 -8.81
CA PRO A 311 -2.62 -26.73 -7.83
C PRO A 311 -3.77 -25.77 -7.47
N ALA A 312 -4.02 -25.57 -6.17
CA ALA A 312 -5.03 -24.63 -5.71
C ALA A 312 -4.57 -23.17 -5.82
N PHE A 313 -3.27 -22.93 -5.91
CA PHE A 313 -2.63 -21.62 -5.91
C PHE A 313 -1.48 -21.60 -6.93
N ASP A 314 -1.06 -20.42 -7.34
CA ASP A 314 0.22 -20.18 -7.98
C ASP A 314 0.98 -19.06 -7.26
N VAL A 315 2.25 -18.88 -7.62
CA VAL A 315 3.10 -17.80 -7.10
C VAL A 315 3.37 -16.83 -8.24
N THR A 316 2.93 -15.59 -8.06
CA THR A 316 3.21 -14.46 -8.95
C THR A 316 4.47 -13.76 -8.47
N PRO A 317 5.56 -13.74 -9.26
CA PRO A 317 6.77 -13.00 -8.91
C PRO A 317 6.48 -11.51 -8.69
N GLY A 318 7.12 -10.90 -7.70
CA GLY A 318 6.96 -9.47 -7.39
C GLY A 318 7.22 -8.57 -8.60
N GLU A 319 8.13 -8.98 -9.49
CA GLU A 319 8.42 -8.29 -10.77
C GLU A 319 7.24 -8.18 -11.76
N LEU A 320 6.13 -8.88 -11.51
CA LEU A 320 4.91 -8.78 -12.29
C LEU A 320 3.80 -7.99 -11.57
N VAL A 321 4.02 -7.62 -10.30
CA VAL A 321 3.05 -6.95 -9.44
C VAL A 321 3.35 -5.46 -9.38
N THR A 322 2.54 -4.63 -10.03
CA THR A 322 2.70 -3.16 -9.98
C THR A 322 2.76 -2.65 -8.54
N ALA A 323 1.82 -3.07 -7.69
CA ALA A 323 1.86 -2.73 -6.28
C ALA A 323 1.12 -3.73 -5.39
N VAL A 324 1.57 -3.84 -4.14
CA VAL A 324 0.87 -4.49 -3.03
C VAL A 324 0.39 -3.39 -2.09
N VAL A 325 -0.91 -3.39 -1.81
CA VAL A 325 -1.58 -2.38 -0.98
C VAL A 325 -2.22 -3.03 0.24
N THR A 326 -1.93 -2.47 1.41
CA THR A 326 -2.47 -2.86 2.72
C THR A 326 -3.18 -1.69 3.40
N GLU A 327 -3.66 -1.89 4.61
CA GLU A 327 -4.19 -0.84 5.48
C GLU A 327 -3.17 0.25 5.84
N HIS A 328 -1.89 0.02 5.57
CA HIS A 328 -0.80 0.99 5.75
C HIS A 328 -0.43 1.72 4.45
N GLY A 329 -1.16 1.48 3.36
CA GLY A 329 -0.87 2.02 2.04
C GLY A 329 -0.07 1.05 1.17
N ILE A 330 0.78 1.58 0.30
CA ILE A 330 1.61 0.77 -0.60
C ILE A 330 2.82 0.26 0.18
N VAL A 331 2.95 -1.07 0.28
CA VAL A 331 4.03 -1.72 1.05
C VAL A 331 5.05 -2.44 0.16
N TYR A 332 4.70 -2.65 -1.09
CA TYR A 332 5.60 -3.09 -2.16
C TYR A 332 5.12 -2.45 -3.46
N SER A 333 6.05 -2.04 -4.30
CA SER A 333 5.77 -1.57 -5.64
C SER A 333 6.87 -2.09 -6.55
N ASN A 334 6.48 -2.75 -7.64
CA ASN A 334 7.36 -3.01 -8.76
C ASN A 334 7.20 -1.93 -9.84
N GLU A 335 6.76 -0.74 -9.46
CA GLU A 335 7.18 0.46 -10.18
C GLU A 335 8.70 0.65 -10.03
N ASP A 336 9.43 -0.26 -10.67
CA ASP A 336 10.77 -0.07 -11.17
C ASP A 336 10.71 0.95 -12.32
N ALA A 337 10.41 2.19 -11.96
CA ALA A 337 11.47 3.17 -11.93
C ALA A 337 11.03 4.26 -10.94
N PRO A 338 11.79 4.51 -9.86
CA PRO A 338 11.77 5.83 -9.24
C PRO A 338 11.88 6.94 -10.30
N GLY A 339 12.44 6.64 -11.47
CA GLY A 339 12.40 7.49 -12.64
C GLY A 339 11.04 7.89 -13.19
N ASP A 340 9.99 7.06 -13.15
CA ASP A 340 8.67 7.50 -13.62
C ASP A 340 8.03 8.47 -12.63
N GLU A 341 8.16 8.20 -11.33
CA GLU A 341 7.70 9.12 -10.27
C GLU A 341 8.49 10.44 -10.31
N ILE A 342 9.82 10.36 -10.39
CA ILE A 342 10.72 11.50 -10.55
C ILE A 342 10.36 12.30 -11.80
N ALA A 343 10.13 11.64 -12.94
CA ALA A 343 9.75 12.29 -14.18
C ALA A 343 8.38 12.98 -14.05
N GLY A 344 7.41 12.36 -13.37
CA GLY A 344 6.11 12.95 -13.08
C GLY A 344 6.22 14.26 -12.29
N ILE A 345 6.94 14.23 -11.17
CA ILE A 345 7.13 15.39 -10.31
C ILE A 345 7.96 16.47 -11.02
N ALA A 346 8.99 16.08 -11.80
CA ALA A 346 9.77 17.03 -12.59
C ALA A 346 8.89 17.81 -13.58
N ARG A 347 7.93 17.14 -14.24
CA ARG A 347 6.96 17.79 -15.14
C ARG A 347 6.02 18.73 -14.40
N GLU A 348 5.54 18.34 -13.22
CA GLU A 348 4.70 19.19 -12.38
C GLU A 348 5.44 20.49 -11.98
N MET A 349 6.66 20.36 -11.46
CA MET A 349 7.49 21.51 -11.04
C MET A 349 7.91 22.38 -12.22
N TYR A 350 8.18 21.77 -13.39
CA TYR A 350 8.44 22.49 -14.63
C TYR A 350 7.22 23.34 -15.05
N ALA A 351 6.02 22.77 -15.02
CA ALA A 351 4.78 23.47 -15.39
C ALA A 351 4.49 24.67 -14.47
N ARG A 352 4.93 24.61 -13.20
CA ARG A 352 4.87 25.71 -12.23
C ARG A 352 5.96 26.78 -12.45
N GLY A 353 6.91 26.54 -13.36
CA GLY A 353 8.02 27.44 -13.65
C GLY A 353 9.18 27.35 -12.66
N TRP A 354 9.26 26.26 -11.88
CA TRP A 354 10.26 26.10 -10.81
C TRP A 354 11.48 25.28 -11.22
N MET A 355 11.44 24.62 -12.37
CA MET A 355 12.56 23.87 -12.94
C MET A 355 12.77 24.25 -14.41
N PRO A 356 13.00 25.54 -14.75
CA PRO A 356 13.06 25.97 -16.14
C PRO A 356 14.25 25.33 -16.89
N GLY A 357 13.99 24.78 -18.07
CA GLY A 357 15.02 24.12 -18.88
C GLY A 357 15.67 22.95 -18.12
N THR A 358 16.99 22.98 -17.97
CA THR A 358 17.76 21.90 -17.30
C THR A 358 17.97 22.12 -15.80
N ALA A 359 17.37 23.17 -15.23
CA ALA A 359 17.56 23.59 -13.84
C ALA A 359 16.90 22.64 -12.84
N GLY A 360 17.57 22.41 -11.70
CA GLY A 360 17.11 21.55 -10.63
C GLY A 360 17.28 20.05 -10.90
N ASN A 361 17.00 19.25 -9.89
CA ASN A 361 17.05 17.79 -9.95
C ASN A 361 16.26 17.16 -8.81
N ILE A 362 15.90 15.90 -9.00
CA ILE A 362 15.10 15.13 -8.06
C ILE A 362 15.73 13.76 -7.94
N SER A 363 15.74 13.20 -6.73
CA SER A 363 16.17 11.83 -6.51
C SER A 363 15.32 11.10 -5.47
N VAL A 364 15.34 9.77 -5.57
CA VAL A 364 14.76 8.83 -4.62
C VAL A 364 15.83 7.82 -4.22
N ARG A 365 15.95 7.56 -2.92
CA ARG A 365 16.90 6.61 -2.34
C ARG A 365 16.35 5.19 -2.44
N SER A 366 17.21 4.25 -2.82
CA SER A 366 16.96 2.82 -2.76
C SER A 366 18.16 2.14 -2.12
N GLY A 367 18.06 1.83 -0.83
CA GLY A 367 19.16 1.26 -0.04
C GLY A 367 20.39 2.18 0.07
N ASP A 368 21.52 1.68 -0.39
CA ASP A 368 22.82 2.36 -0.51
C ASP A 368 22.98 3.15 -1.82
N HIS A 369 21.96 3.13 -2.67
CA HIS A 369 21.90 3.82 -3.95
C HIS A 369 20.83 4.92 -3.96
N ALA A 370 20.90 5.80 -4.94
CA ALA A 370 19.85 6.76 -5.26
C ALA A 370 19.65 6.84 -6.78
N VAL A 371 18.39 6.85 -7.21
CA VAL A 371 17.99 7.13 -8.59
C VAL A 371 17.75 8.63 -8.70
N ILE A 372 18.45 9.31 -9.61
CA ILE A 372 18.46 10.77 -9.75
C ILE A 372 18.26 11.19 -11.21
N THR A 373 17.65 12.35 -11.45
CA THR A 373 17.53 12.90 -12.82
C THR A 373 18.89 13.07 -13.49
N GLY A 374 19.01 12.66 -14.74
CA GLY A 374 20.20 12.88 -15.58
C GLY A 374 20.44 14.36 -15.90
N SER A 375 21.68 14.66 -16.27
CA SER A 375 22.13 16.00 -16.63
C SER A 375 21.71 16.41 -18.06
N GLY A 376 21.48 17.71 -18.27
CA GLY A 376 21.39 18.34 -19.59
C GLY A 376 20.06 18.19 -20.34
N LEU A 377 18.98 17.78 -19.67
CA LEU A 377 17.65 17.64 -20.27
C LEU A 377 16.63 18.57 -19.63
N SER A 378 15.65 18.98 -20.44
CA SER A 378 14.50 19.74 -19.97
C SER A 378 13.73 18.93 -18.92
N LYS A 379 13.48 19.51 -17.74
CA LYS A 379 12.76 18.82 -16.66
C LYS A 379 11.30 18.54 -17.00
N GLY A 380 10.73 19.30 -17.94
CA GLY A 380 9.40 19.05 -18.49
C GLY A 380 9.30 17.87 -19.48
N GLU A 381 10.43 17.30 -19.91
CA GLU A 381 10.48 16.25 -20.94
C GLU A 381 11.12 14.94 -20.43
N LEU A 382 11.44 14.87 -19.14
CA LEU A 382 12.08 13.69 -18.57
C LEU A 382 11.15 12.46 -18.64
N THR A 383 11.79 11.31 -18.87
CA THR A 383 11.21 9.98 -18.77
C THR A 383 12.02 9.13 -17.78
N ALA A 384 11.52 7.98 -17.34
CA ALA A 384 12.30 7.06 -16.51
C ALA A 384 13.67 6.70 -17.11
N ALA A 385 13.77 6.62 -18.44
CA ALA A 385 15.02 6.30 -19.14
C ALA A 385 16.10 7.40 -19.02
N ASP A 386 15.75 8.58 -18.50
CA ASP A 386 16.66 9.70 -18.32
C ASP A 386 17.21 9.82 -16.89
N MET A 387 16.92 8.84 -16.02
CA MET A 387 17.52 8.76 -14.70
C MET A 387 18.90 8.12 -14.71
N VAL A 388 19.65 8.37 -13.63
CA VAL A 388 20.96 7.78 -13.36
C VAL A 388 20.94 7.24 -11.94
N THR A 389 21.49 6.04 -11.74
CA THR A 389 21.67 5.48 -10.40
C THR A 389 23.06 5.82 -9.87
N VAL A 390 23.17 6.29 -8.64
CA VAL A 390 24.43 6.66 -8.00
C VAL A 390 24.58 5.99 -6.64
N HIS A 391 25.81 5.76 -6.21
CA HIS A 391 26.12 5.34 -4.84
C HIS A 391 25.93 6.52 -3.89
N VAL A 392 25.19 6.34 -2.80
CA VAL A 392 24.97 7.38 -1.78
C VAL A 392 26.27 7.72 -1.05
N GLY A 393 27.17 6.73 -0.88
CA GLY A 393 28.42 6.91 -0.13
C GLY A 393 29.39 7.91 -0.74
N ASP A 394 29.53 7.92 -2.07
CA ASP A 394 30.54 8.72 -2.78
C ASP A 394 29.99 9.53 -3.96
N SER A 395 28.69 9.45 -4.22
CA SER A 395 27.98 10.15 -5.31
C SER A 395 28.38 9.69 -6.72
N THR A 396 29.11 8.57 -6.85
CA THR A 396 29.55 8.08 -8.16
C THR A 396 28.45 7.28 -8.86
N PRO A 397 28.36 7.30 -10.20
CA PRO A 397 27.41 6.47 -10.94
C PRO A 397 27.70 4.98 -10.74
N VAL A 398 26.63 4.19 -10.62
CA VAL A 398 26.73 2.73 -10.58
C VAL A 398 27.07 2.20 -11.98
N GLY A 399 28.28 1.67 -12.16
CA GLY A 399 28.72 1.07 -13.42
C GLY A 399 28.66 2.03 -14.62
N SER A 400 28.69 1.46 -15.84
CA SER A 400 28.58 2.25 -17.07
C SER A 400 27.12 2.52 -17.40
N GLN A 401 26.69 3.77 -17.27
CA GLN A 401 25.34 4.21 -17.61
C GLN A 401 25.32 5.12 -18.84
N ARG A 402 24.19 5.13 -19.54
CA ARG A 402 23.99 5.90 -20.78
C ARG A 402 24.09 7.41 -20.56
N ARG A 403 23.73 7.87 -19.37
CA ARG A 403 23.66 9.28 -18.99
C ARG A 403 24.64 9.59 -17.87
N LYS A 404 25.03 10.86 -17.76
CA LYS A 404 25.78 11.38 -16.62
C LYS A 404 24.79 11.90 -15.57
N PRO A 405 25.07 11.71 -14.27
CA PRO A 405 24.23 12.25 -13.21
C PRO A 405 24.29 13.79 -13.21
N SER A 406 23.33 14.43 -12.53
CA SER A 406 23.36 15.89 -12.31
C SER A 406 24.64 16.31 -11.60
N ALA A 407 25.13 17.53 -11.86
CA ALA A 407 26.26 18.11 -11.10
C ALA A 407 25.92 18.28 -9.60
N GLU A 408 24.64 18.47 -9.29
CA GLU A 408 24.09 18.66 -7.94
C GLU A 408 23.88 17.34 -7.18
N THR A 409 24.33 16.20 -7.72
CA THR A 409 24.19 14.89 -7.06
C THR A 409 24.81 14.89 -5.66
N THR A 410 25.93 15.57 -5.47
CA THR A 410 26.61 15.69 -4.16
C THR A 410 25.75 16.36 -3.09
N ILE A 411 24.83 17.25 -3.48
CA ILE A 411 23.88 17.90 -2.56
C ILE A 411 22.85 16.87 -2.07
N HIS A 412 22.33 16.03 -2.97
CA HIS A 412 21.33 15.02 -2.61
C HIS A 412 21.93 13.95 -1.71
N THR A 413 23.12 13.46 -2.05
CA THR A 413 23.78 12.40 -1.27
C THR A 413 24.26 12.89 0.09
N ALA A 414 24.63 14.17 0.23
CA ALA A 414 24.90 14.81 1.52
C ALA A 414 23.69 14.75 2.47
N VAL A 415 22.48 15.01 1.95
CA VAL A 415 21.24 14.84 2.72
C VAL A 415 21.03 13.38 3.09
N TYR A 416 21.17 12.43 2.16
CA TYR A 416 20.97 11.01 2.45
C TYR A 416 21.98 10.41 3.44
N ARG A 417 23.21 10.93 3.48
CA ARG A 417 24.24 10.51 4.45
C ARG A 417 23.96 11.02 5.86
N THR A 418 23.27 12.17 6.00
CA THR A 418 23.06 12.85 7.29
C THR A 418 21.64 12.73 7.83
N ARG A 419 20.68 12.34 6.99
CA ARG A 419 19.25 12.27 7.33
C ARG A 419 18.62 10.95 6.89
N PRO A 420 17.60 10.45 7.62
CA PRO A 420 16.80 9.30 7.20
C PRO A 420 15.80 9.69 6.08
N ALA A 421 16.28 10.39 5.05
CA ALA A 421 15.46 10.81 3.91
C ALA A 421 15.37 9.70 2.87
N ALA A 422 14.18 9.54 2.27
CA ALA A 422 13.93 8.65 1.15
C ALA A 422 13.88 9.39 -0.20
N ALA A 423 13.63 10.70 -0.20
CA ALA A 423 13.62 11.51 -1.42
C ALA A 423 14.15 12.93 -1.19
N VAL A 424 14.69 13.53 -2.25
CA VAL A 424 15.20 14.91 -2.27
C VAL A 424 14.73 15.60 -3.55
N VAL A 425 14.18 16.80 -3.39
CA VAL A 425 13.72 17.69 -4.47
C VAL A 425 14.53 18.97 -4.40
N HIS A 426 15.21 19.31 -5.49
CA HIS A 426 15.94 20.56 -5.65
C HIS A 426 15.36 21.34 -6.82
N ILE A 427 14.83 22.52 -6.53
CA ILE A 427 14.08 23.36 -7.48
C ILE A 427 14.53 24.81 -7.38
N HIS A 428 14.35 25.59 -8.45
CA HIS A 428 14.82 26.96 -8.58
C HIS A 428 13.64 27.95 -8.74
N PRO A 429 12.71 28.02 -7.78
CA PRO A 429 11.52 28.84 -7.91
C PRO A 429 11.84 30.33 -7.61
N PRO A 430 11.09 31.28 -8.19
CA PRO A 430 11.50 32.68 -8.24
C PRO A 430 11.55 33.38 -6.87
N TYR A 431 10.58 33.14 -5.98
CA TYR A 431 10.49 33.90 -4.72
C TYR A 431 11.53 33.46 -3.70
N ALA A 432 11.68 32.15 -3.49
CA ALA A 432 12.71 31.62 -2.60
C ALA A 432 14.11 31.94 -3.13
N THR A 433 14.35 31.78 -4.44
CA THR A 433 15.66 32.14 -5.04
C THR A 433 15.98 33.62 -4.83
N THR A 434 14.98 34.51 -4.94
CA THR A 434 15.15 35.94 -4.66
C THR A 434 15.51 36.18 -3.19
N LEU A 435 14.78 35.59 -2.25
CA LEU A 435 15.05 35.79 -0.82
C LEU A 435 16.39 35.18 -0.40
N PHE A 436 16.78 34.02 -0.92
CA PHE A 436 18.08 33.42 -0.64
C PHE A 436 19.21 34.23 -1.24
N THR A 437 19.01 34.87 -2.39
CA THR A 437 20.00 35.80 -2.97
C THR A 437 20.18 37.04 -2.08
N LEU A 438 19.09 37.58 -1.52
CA LEU A 438 19.14 38.80 -0.70
C LEU A 438 19.68 38.57 0.71
N ASN A 439 19.53 37.36 1.26
CA ASN A 439 19.91 37.04 2.64
C ASN A 439 21.10 36.07 2.74
N GLY A 440 21.59 35.54 1.61
CA GLY A 440 22.80 34.73 1.53
C GLY A 440 24.07 35.58 1.62
N ALA A 441 25.15 34.98 2.11
CA ALA A 441 26.49 35.57 2.05
C ALA A 441 27.34 34.85 0.99
N PRO A 442 28.34 35.54 0.39
CA PRO A 442 29.15 34.97 -0.69
C PRO A 442 30.11 33.88 -0.21
N ASP A 443 30.42 33.83 1.09
CA ASP A 443 31.53 33.06 1.65
C ASP A 443 31.18 32.21 2.88
N ALA A 444 29.99 32.36 3.46
CA ALA A 444 29.54 31.59 4.61
C ALA A 444 28.03 31.29 4.56
N PRO A 445 27.58 30.18 5.18
CA PRO A 445 26.16 29.94 5.37
C PRO A 445 25.52 31.04 6.24
N THR A 446 24.32 31.47 5.88
CA THR A 446 23.49 32.37 6.67
C THR A 446 22.16 31.69 7.02
N THR A 447 21.30 32.37 7.77
CA THR A 447 19.99 31.85 8.15
C THR A 447 18.91 32.87 7.79
N LEU A 448 17.87 32.41 7.10
CA LEU A 448 16.62 33.13 6.94
C LEU A 448 15.63 32.67 8.00
N ARG A 449 15.38 33.55 8.97
CA ARG A 449 14.38 33.35 10.01
C ARG A 449 13.01 33.83 9.52
N VAL A 450 12.00 32.97 9.62
CA VAL A 450 10.59 33.30 9.31
C VAL A 450 9.71 32.92 10.49
N THR A 451 8.82 33.82 10.91
CA THR A 451 7.91 33.60 12.04
C THR A 451 6.46 33.84 11.64
N ASP A 452 5.55 33.23 12.40
CA ASP A 452 4.12 33.60 12.42
C ASP A 452 3.35 33.35 11.12
N PHE A 453 3.78 32.36 10.33
CA PHE A 453 3.07 31.88 9.14
C PHE A 453 2.60 30.44 9.32
N GLU A 454 1.32 30.16 9.02
CA GLU A 454 0.72 28.83 9.11
C GLU A 454 1.46 27.78 8.26
N LEU A 455 2.02 28.20 7.12
CA LEU A 455 2.79 27.34 6.21
C LEU A 455 4.05 26.73 6.84
N ILE A 456 4.55 27.27 7.96
CA ILE A 456 5.71 26.72 8.69
C ILE A 456 5.45 25.27 9.12
N LYS A 457 4.20 24.93 9.45
CA LYS A 457 3.82 23.56 9.85
C LYS A 457 4.10 22.52 8.76
N GLY A 458 4.01 22.92 7.49
CA GLY A 458 4.31 22.07 6.33
C GLY A 458 5.81 21.80 6.14
N LEU A 459 6.67 22.57 6.79
CA LEU A 459 8.13 22.51 6.64
C LEU A 459 8.81 21.58 7.65
N GLY A 460 8.07 20.91 8.53
CA GLY A 460 8.62 19.96 9.50
C GLY A 460 9.53 20.59 10.56
N ALA A 461 9.33 21.89 10.86
CA ALA A 461 10.02 22.56 11.96
C ALA A 461 9.57 22.01 13.32
N GLN A 462 10.48 21.99 14.31
CA GLN A 462 10.13 21.59 15.69
C GLN A 462 9.18 22.58 16.37
N ASP A 463 9.34 23.87 16.05
CA ASP A 463 8.47 24.94 16.51
C ASP A 463 7.54 25.35 15.35
N PRO A 464 6.21 25.22 15.49
CA PRO A 464 5.28 25.64 14.45
C PRO A 464 5.16 27.18 14.30
N ALA A 465 5.72 27.97 15.21
CA ALA A 465 5.66 29.43 15.18
C ALA A 465 6.87 30.08 14.46
N LEU A 466 7.95 29.33 14.25
CA LEU A 466 9.24 29.83 13.77
C LEU A 466 9.96 28.76 12.95
N ILE A 467 10.60 29.18 11.86
CA ILE A 467 11.59 28.34 11.16
C ILE A 467 12.86 29.12 10.85
N ASP A 468 14.00 28.46 11.06
CA ASP A 468 15.33 28.92 10.67
C ASP A 468 15.80 28.11 9.46
N ILE A 469 15.77 28.74 8.29
CA ILE A 469 16.15 28.11 7.03
C ILE A 469 17.62 28.43 6.74
N PRO A 470 18.52 27.44 6.71
CA PRO A 470 19.92 27.68 6.36
C PRO A 470 20.05 28.02 4.86
N ILE A 471 20.88 29.00 4.54
CA ILE A 471 21.19 29.44 3.17
C ILE A 471 22.69 29.25 2.95
N PHE A 472 23.06 28.44 1.97
CA PHE A 472 24.44 28.16 1.61
C PHE A 472 24.94 29.06 0.48
N PRO A 473 26.25 29.40 0.44
CA PRO A 473 26.85 30.05 -0.72
C PRO A 473 26.76 29.18 -1.97
N ASN A 474 26.55 29.82 -3.12
CA ASN A 474 26.55 29.15 -4.42
C ASN A 474 27.97 29.11 -5.00
N TRP A 475 28.73 28.07 -4.64
CA TRP A 475 30.07 27.85 -5.15
C TRP A 475 30.06 27.38 -6.62
N PRO A 476 31.01 27.84 -7.45
CA PRO A 476 31.20 27.27 -8.80
C PRO A 476 31.49 25.76 -8.77
N ASP A 477 32.14 25.28 -7.70
CA ASP A 477 32.34 23.87 -7.43
C ASP A 477 31.16 23.33 -6.59
N VAL A 478 30.24 22.64 -7.26
CA VAL A 478 29.03 22.07 -6.64
C VAL A 478 29.36 21.00 -5.60
N ALA A 479 30.49 20.30 -5.72
CA ALA A 479 30.92 19.32 -4.72
C ALA A 479 31.20 19.98 -3.36
N ARG A 480 31.73 21.21 -3.37
CA ARG A 480 31.92 22.01 -2.16
C ARG A 480 30.60 22.35 -1.48
N ILE A 481 29.55 22.68 -2.25
CA ILE A 481 28.21 22.95 -1.70
C ILE A 481 27.71 21.71 -0.94
N GLY A 482 27.82 20.52 -1.55
CA GLY A 482 27.45 19.25 -0.91
C GLY A 482 28.22 19.00 0.39
N ALA A 483 29.53 19.25 0.41
CA ALA A 483 30.36 19.10 1.61
C ALA A 483 29.99 20.09 2.73
N ASP A 484 29.69 21.35 2.37
CA ASP A 484 29.25 22.36 3.33
C ASP A 484 27.87 22.00 3.93
N ILE A 485 26.94 21.48 3.11
CA ILE A 485 25.62 20.98 3.54
C ILE A 485 25.77 19.78 4.48
N GLU A 486 26.59 18.78 4.11
CA GLU A 486 26.82 17.59 4.93
C GLU A 486 27.36 17.97 6.30
N ARG A 487 28.41 18.80 6.34
CA ARG A 487 28.99 19.30 7.60
C ARG A 487 27.92 19.99 8.46
N TYR A 488 27.17 20.92 7.86
CA TYR A 488 26.13 21.66 8.58
C TYR A 488 25.04 20.73 9.14
N LEU A 489 24.53 19.80 8.33
CA LEU A 489 23.45 18.90 8.75
C LEU A 489 23.89 17.89 9.81
N THR A 490 25.16 17.47 9.81
CA THR A 490 25.76 16.67 10.89
C THR A 490 25.87 17.47 12.18
N GLU A 491 26.31 18.73 12.11
CA GLU A 491 26.45 19.62 13.28
C GLU A 491 25.11 20.09 13.84
N ASN A 492 24.05 20.10 13.01
CA ASN A 492 22.73 20.64 13.36
C ASN A 492 21.63 19.59 13.17
N PRO A 493 21.54 18.53 13.99
CA PRO A 493 20.59 17.43 13.82
C PRO A 493 19.11 17.85 13.86
N THR A 494 18.79 19.02 14.41
CA THR A 494 17.43 19.59 14.46
C THR A 494 17.12 20.53 13.30
N ALA A 495 18.03 20.73 12.36
CA ALA A 495 17.79 21.55 11.17
C ALA A 495 16.52 21.08 10.42
N PRO A 496 15.68 22.02 9.93
CA PRO A 496 14.46 21.65 9.24
C PRO A 496 14.76 20.90 7.93
N PRO A 497 13.81 20.10 7.40
CA PRO A 497 13.95 19.33 6.16
C PRO A 497 13.97 20.17 4.86
N VAL A 498 14.47 21.40 4.95
CA VAL A 498 14.59 22.36 3.85
C VAL A 498 15.84 23.22 4.02
N LEU A 499 16.46 23.63 2.92
CA LEU A 499 17.56 24.58 2.87
C LEU A 499 17.51 25.41 1.58
N GLY A 500 18.23 26.53 1.59
CA GLY A 500 18.43 27.40 0.43
C GLY A 500 19.88 27.42 -0.04
N ILE A 501 20.09 27.69 -1.32
CA ILE A 501 21.39 28.04 -1.89
C ILE A 501 21.25 29.40 -2.58
N ALA A 502 22.08 30.37 -2.21
CA ALA A 502 21.96 31.77 -2.62
C ALA A 502 22.08 31.93 -4.15
N GLY A 503 21.10 32.55 -4.81
CA GLY A 503 21.10 32.67 -6.28
C GLY A 503 20.95 31.35 -7.02
N HIS A 504 20.47 30.30 -6.34
CA HIS A 504 20.38 28.95 -6.89
C HIS A 504 18.99 28.33 -6.66
N GLY A 505 18.55 28.11 -5.40
CA GLY A 505 17.22 27.56 -5.18
C GLY A 505 16.98 26.89 -3.84
N ILE A 506 15.92 26.09 -3.78
CA ILE A 506 15.48 25.28 -2.63
C ILE A 506 16.01 23.86 -2.77
N THR A 507 16.46 23.26 -1.67
CA THR A 507 16.56 21.81 -1.52
C THR A 507 15.67 21.37 -0.36
N ALA A 508 14.74 20.45 -0.63
CA ALA A 508 13.84 19.86 0.36
C ALA A 508 13.94 18.34 0.32
N TRP A 509 13.70 17.67 1.45
CA TRP A 509 13.74 16.21 1.53
C TRP A 509 12.62 15.65 2.38
N GLY A 510 12.35 14.34 2.27
CA GLY A 510 11.31 13.68 3.05
C GLY A 510 11.32 12.15 3.00
N ASP A 511 10.34 11.56 3.68
CA ASP A 511 10.14 10.11 3.83
C ASP A 511 9.65 9.45 2.53
N ASN A 512 9.19 10.27 1.58
CA ASN A 512 8.85 9.90 0.21
C ASN A 512 8.91 11.16 -0.68
N LEU A 513 8.76 10.97 -1.99
CA LEU A 513 8.92 12.06 -2.96
C LEU A 513 7.81 13.12 -2.85
N SER A 514 6.57 12.70 -2.54
CA SER A 514 5.45 13.64 -2.32
C SER A 514 5.73 14.58 -1.13
N GLN A 515 6.23 14.06 -0.02
CA GLN A 515 6.56 14.88 1.15
C GLN A 515 7.71 15.86 0.87
N ALA A 516 8.74 15.44 0.11
CA ALA A 516 9.82 16.32 -0.31
C ALA A 516 9.31 17.45 -1.23
N ARG A 517 8.42 17.13 -2.18
CA ARG A 517 7.73 18.11 -3.02
C ARG A 517 6.91 19.11 -2.19
N ASP A 518 6.04 18.61 -1.32
CA ASP A 518 5.13 19.45 -0.53
C ASP A 518 5.88 20.46 0.33
N ARG A 519 7.03 20.06 0.91
CA ARG A 519 7.92 20.97 1.63
C ARG A 519 8.49 22.07 0.75
N ALA A 520 8.91 21.73 -0.48
CA ALA A 520 9.39 22.71 -1.44
C ALA A 520 8.27 23.69 -1.85
N GLU A 521 7.05 23.20 -2.04
CA GLU A 521 5.85 24.02 -2.31
C GLU A 521 5.52 24.97 -1.16
N CYS A 522 5.47 24.46 0.07
CA CYS A 522 5.24 25.26 1.26
C CYS A 522 6.28 26.36 1.42
N LEU A 523 7.56 26.05 1.13
CA LEU A 523 8.65 27.00 1.26
C LEU A 523 8.57 28.09 0.19
N GLU A 524 8.31 27.73 -1.07
CA GLU A 524 8.13 28.75 -2.12
C GLU A 524 6.91 29.63 -1.84
N ALA A 525 5.77 29.07 -1.41
CA ALA A 525 4.59 29.84 -1.05
C ALA A 525 4.85 30.77 0.16
N LEU A 526 5.59 30.30 1.16
CA LEU A 526 6.03 31.12 2.28
C LEU A 526 6.93 32.27 1.81
N CYS A 527 7.90 31.98 0.94
CA CYS A 527 8.78 32.99 0.36
C CYS A 527 8.02 34.00 -0.51
N GLU A 528 7.01 33.57 -1.27
CA GLU A 528 6.13 34.44 -2.04
C GLU A 528 5.38 35.42 -1.14
N LEU A 529 4.80 34.94 -0.04
CA LEU A 529 4.12 35.78 0.94
C LEU A 529 5.08 36.80 1.55
N VAL A 530 6.27 36.38 1.98
CA VAL A 530 7.29 37.28 2.55
C VAL A 530 7.73 38.32 1.51
N ALA A 531 7.99 37.92 0.27
CA ALA A 531 8.44 38.81 -0.80
C ALA A 531 7.37 39.84 -1.20
N ARG A 532 6.10 39.42 -1.32
CA ARG A 532 4.99 40.29 -1.73
C ARG A 532 4.52 41.23 -0.63
N THR A 533 4.60 40.80 0.63
CA THR A 533 4.13 41.62 1.76
C THR A 533 5.24 42.48 2.37
N GLY A 534 6.51 42.16 2.09
CA GLY A 534 7.66 42.72 2.81
C GLY A 534 7.71 42.33 4.29
N ARG A 535 6.77 41.50 4.76
CA ARG A 535 6.68 41.05 6.14
C ARG A 535 7.64 39.90 6.35
N ARG A 536 8.83 40.21 6.84
CA ARG A 536 9.74 39.22 7.43
C ARG A 536 9.31 38.82 8.86
N HIS A 537 8.36 39.56 9.43
CA HIS A 537 7.73 39.33 10.74
C HIS A 537 6.22 39.59 10.61
N ALA A 538 5.34 38.73 11.13
CA ALA A 538 3.89 38.96 11.17
C ALA A 538 3.37 38.97 12.61
N PHE A 539 2.67 40.04 13.00
CA PHE A 539 2.13 40.32 14.34
C PHE A 539 3.16 40.55 15.46
N ALA A 540 3.93 41.64 15.35
CA ALA A 540 4.49 42.26 16.54
C ALA A 540 3.34 42.68 17.48
N THR A 541 3.23 42.04 18.64
CA THR A 541 3.32 42.70 19.96
C THR A 541 3.13 41.70 21.09
N ARG A 542 4.21 41.44 21.85
CA ARG A 542 4.24 41.71 23.30
C ARG A 542 5.69 41.77 23.79
N ASN A 543 6.11 43.02 24.04
CA ASN A 543 7.21 43.49 24.86
C ASN A 543 8.65 43.35 24.32
N GLU A 544 9.17 44.51 23.92
CA GLU A 544 10.49 45.08 24.28
C GLU A 544 11.54 44.13 24.88
N ILE A 545 12.75 44.15 24.29
CA ILE A 545 13.90 44.83 24.90
C ILE A 545 14.80 45.34 23.75
N LEU A 546 14.70 46.65 23.54
CA LEU A 546 15.80 47.48 23.10
C LEU A 546 16.56 47.86 24.38
N GLU A 547 17.71 47.24 24.63
CA GLU A 547 18.76 47.86 25.44
C GLU A 547 20.02 47.95 24.59
N ILE A 548 20.12 49.06 23.87
CA ILE A 548 21.41 49.59 23.42
C ILE A 548 21.84 50.57 24.52
N GLY A 549 22.64 50.07 25.46
CA GLY A 549 23.44 50.89 26.36
C GLY A 549 24.86 50.97 25.81
N LEU A 550 25.18 52.07 25.11
CA LEU A 550 26.55 52.46 24.84
C LEU A 550 27.18 53.03 26.12
N THR A 551 28.26 52.42 26.58
CA THR A 551 29.53 53.08 26.96
C THR A 551 30.67 52.15 26.61
#